data_AF-A0A9E6XB65-F1
#
_entry.id   AF-A0A9E6XB65-F1
#
_cell.length_a   1.000
_cell.length_b   1.000
_cell.length_c   1.000
_cell.angle_alpha   90.00
_cell.angle_beta   90.00
_cell.angle_gamma   90.00
#
_symmetry.space_group_name_H-M   'P 1'
#
loop_
_entity.id
_entity.type
_entity.pdbx_description
1 polymer ?
#
loop_
_entity_poly.entity_id
_entity_poly.type
_entity_poly.pdbx_seq_one_letter_code
_entity_poly.pdbx_strand_id
1 'polypeptide(L)'
;MTKDELHERGNKLVTEARVAAVDAVRASMLTEFIEKHKTVDVQQLKRWRGRARDALGAWQRVDEIVSELLREVEKTYESEKASHD
;
A
#
# COMPACT_ATOMS: atom_id res chain seq x y z
N MET A 1 4.06 -16.94 -18.11
CA MET A 1 4.97 -16.70 -16.99
C MET A 1 5.24 -18.05 -16.34
N THR A 2 6.50 -18.41 -16.14
CA THR A 2 6.87 -19.63 -15.44
C THR A 2 6.64 -19.48 -13.93
N LYS A 3 6.66 -20.58 -13.19
CA LYS A 3 6.52 -20.56 -11.72
C LYS A 3 7.64 -19.74 -11.05
N ASP A 4 8.86 -19.83 -11.58
CA ASP A 4 10.00 -19.07 -11.08
C ASP A 4 9.86 -17.57 -11.36
N GLU A 5 9.38 -17.20 -12.57
CA GLU A 5 9.06 -15.80 -12.90
C GLU A 5 7.92 -15.25 -12.01
N LEU A 6 6.91 -16.06 -11.70
CA LEU A 6 5.83 -15.68 -10.76
C LEU A 6 6.37 -15.44 -9.36
N HIS A 7 7.25 -16.32 -8.86
CA HIS A 7 7.87 -16.16 -7.54
C HIS A 7 8.73 -14.90 -7.47
N GLU A 8 9.56 -14.65 -8.48
CA GLU A 8 10.41 -13.46 -8.52
C GLU A 8 9.57 -12.17 -8.55
N ARG A 9 8.55 -12.12 -9.42
CA ARG A 9 7.63 -10.99 -9.52
C ARG A 9 6.82 -10.79 -8.25
N GLY A 10 6.30 -11.87 -7.66
CA GLY A 10 5.55 -11.83 -6.40
C GLY A 10 6.38 -11.30 -5.24
N ASN A 11 7.63 -11.75 -5.10
CA ASN A 11 8.54 -11.24 -4.08
C ASN A 11 8.83 -9.75 -4.23
N LYS A 12 8.96 -9.27 -5.48
CA LYS A 12 9.11 -7.84 -5.77
C LYS A 12 7.86 -7.06 -5.37
N LEU A 13 6.67 -7.50 -5.78
CA LEU A 13 5.40 -6.83 -5.45
C LEU A 13 5.16 -6.80 -3.93
N VAL A 14 5.45 -7.88 -3.21
CA VAL A 14 5.37 -7.91 -1.73
C VAL A 14 6.33 -6.91 -1.09
N THR A 15 7.54 -6.76 -1.63
CA THR A 15 8.51 -5.77 -1.15
C THR A 15 8.00 -4.35 -1.38
N GLU A 16 7.43 -4.06 -2.55
CA GLU A 16 6.85 -2.75 -2.87
C GLU A 16 5.62 -2.44 -2.00
N ALA A 17 4.74 -3.41 -1.78
CA ALA A 17 3.59 -3.28 -0.88
C ALA A 17 4.04 -2.98 0.56
N ARG A 18 5.08 -3.66 1.05
CA ARG A 18 5.65 -3.39 2.39
C ARG A 18 6.16 -1.95 2.50
N VAL A 19 6.87 -1.44 1.51
CA VAL A 19 7.39 -0.06 1.52
C VAL A 19 6.22 0.93 1.55
N ALA A 20 5.23 0.75 0.68
CA ALA A 20 4.05 1.60 0.64
C ALA A 20 3.26 1.59 1.97
N ALA A 21 3.14 0.43 2.62
CA ALA A 21 2.49 0.32 3.93
C ALA A 21 3.26 1.06 5.03
N VAL A 22 4.60 1.00 5.03
CA VAL A 22 5.43 1.76 5.98
C VAL A 22 5.25 3.27 5.79
N ASP A 23 5.19 3.73 4.55
CA ASP A 23 4.96 5.14 4.24
C ASP A 23 3.57 5.60 4.68
N ALA A 24 2.55 4.75 4.48
CA ALA A 24 1.18 5.01 4.92
C ALA A 24 1.08 5.16 6.45
N VAL A 25 1.76 4.30 7.21
CA VAL A 25 1.85 4.39 8.68
C VAL A 25 2.54 5.69 9.10
N ARG A 26 3.68 6.03 8.48
CA ARG A 26 4.40 7.28 8.80
C ARG A 26 3.55 8.52 8.53
N ALA A 27 2.87 8.57 7.39
CA ALA A 27 2.01 9.70 7.03
C ALA A 27 0.79 9.83 7.95
N SER A 28 0.27 8.71 8.46
CA SER A 28 -0.85 8.68 9.42
C SER A 28 -0.47 9.15 10.82
N MET A 29 0.81 9.10 11.19
CA MET A 29 1.28 9.47 12.53
C MET A 29 1.50 10.98 12.63
N LEU A 30 0.48 11.71 13.07
CA LEU A 30 0.61 13.10 13.51
C LEU A 30 1.15 13.13 14.94
N THR A 31 2.43 13.47 15.11
CA THR A 31 3.06 13.62 16.43
C THR A 31 2.65 14.92 17.14
N GLU A 32 2.09 15.87 16.39
CA GLU A 32 1.58 17.15 16.90
C GLU A 32 0.15 17.01 17.43
N PHE A 33 -0.07 16.13 18.41
CA PHE A 33 -1.30 16.23 19.18
C PHE A 33 -1.23 17.52 19.99
N ILE A 34 -2.25 18.37 19.81
CA ILE A 34 -2.34 19.73 20.34
C ILE A 34 -2.12 19.67 21.86
N GLU A 35 -1.04 20.27 22.34
CA GLU A 35 -0.89 20.59 23.75
C GLU A 35 -2.15 21.33 24.21
N LYS A 36 -2.74 20.92 25.34
CA LYS A 36 -3.94 21.55 25.88
C LYS A 36 -3.78 23.08 25.84
N HIS A 37 -4.76 23.77 25.26
CA HIS A 37 -4.81 25.24 25.09
C HIS A 37 -4.04 25.88 23.92
N LYS A 38 -3.45 25.10 23.01
CA LYS A 38 -2.87 25.64 21.76
C LYS A 38 -3.91 25.73 20.66
N THR A 39 -4.10 26.91 20.07
CA THR A 39 -5.01 27.09 18.91
C THR A 39 -4.33 26.57 17.65
N VAL A 40 -5.04 25.74 16.89
CA VAL A 40 -4.59 25.26 15.57
C VAL A 40 -4.76 26.39 14.56
N ASP A 41 -3.67 26.75 13.87
CA ASP A 41 -3.74 27.72 12.77
C ASP A 41 -4.10 27.05 11.42
N VAL A 42 -4.44 27.88 10.43
CA VAL A 42 -4.83 27.41 9.09
C VAL A 42 -3.71 26.65 8.38
N GLN A 43 -2.44 26.98 8.63
CA GLN A 43 -1.30 26.30 8.01
C GLN A 43 -1.12 24.90 8.59
N GLN A 44 -1.34 24.75 9.89
CA GLN A 44 -1.32 23.47 10.58
C GLN A 44 -2.42 22.55 10.06
N LEU A 45 -3.65 23.06 9.90
CA LEU A 45 -4.75 22.31 9.27
C LEU A 45 -4.42 21.88 7.84
N LYS A 46 -3.82 22.77 7.03
CA LYS A 46 -3.40 22.45 5.67
C LYS A 46 -2.35 21.33 5.65
N ARG A 47 -1.36 21.38 6.54
CA ARG A 47 -0.33 20.33 6.67
C ARG A 47 -0.94 18.99 7.09
N TRP A 48 -1.79 18.98 8.11
CA TRP A 48 -2.44 17.76 8.58
C TRP A 48 -3.31 17.14 7.50
N ARG A 49 -4.09 17.95 6.77
CA ARG A 49 -4.85 17.48 5.61
C ARG A 49 -3.94 16.92 4.51
N GLY A 50 -2.79 17.54 4.27
CA GLY A 50 -1.78 17.03 3.34
C GLY A 50 -1.31 15.62 3.73
N ARG A 51 -0.83 15.46 4.96
CA ARG A 51 -0.38 14.16 5.50
C ARG A 51 -1.46 13.09 5.46
N ALA A 52 -2.70 13.45 5.81
CA ALA A 52 -3.83 12.52 5.72
C ALA A 52 -4.09 12.07 4.27
N ARG A 53 -3.94 12.97 3.29
CA ARG A 53 -4.06 12.62 1.86
C ARG A 53 -2.90 11.76 1.37
N ASP A 54 -1.68 12.04 1.83
CA ASP A 54 -0.50 11.23 1.51
C ASP A 54 -0.68 9.80 2.04
N ALA A 55 -1.18 9.66 3.27
CA ALA A 55 -1.50 8.36 3.87
C ALA A 55 -2.58 7.60 3.08
N LEU A 56 -3.66 8.28 2.69
CA LEU A 56 -4.71 7.70 1.85
C LEU A 56 -4.16 7.21 0.51
N GLY A 57 -3.34 8.02 -0.15
CA GLY A 57 -2.70 7.64 -1.43
C GLY A 57 -1.76 6.44 -1.29
N ALA A 58 -1.01 6.37 -0.19
CA ALA A 58 -0.13 5.23 0.08
C ALA A 58 -0.93 3.93 0.31
N TRP A 59 -2.03 3.98 1.08
CA TRP A 59 -2.92 2.81 1.25
C TRP A 59 -3.60 2.37 -0.03
N GLN A 60 -4.02 3.32 -0.87
CA GLN A 60 -4.56 3.02 -2.20
C GLN A 60 -3.53 2.23 -3.04
N ARG A 61 -2.26 2.64 -3.00
CA ARG A 61 -1.18 1.95 -3.71
C ARG A 61 -0.92 0.55 -3.17
N VAL A 62 -1.02 0.34 -1.86
CA VAL A 62 -0.94 -1.02 -1.26
C VAL A 62 -2.05 -1.91 -1.81
N ASP A 63 -3.30 -1.41 -1.84
CA ASP A 63 -4.46 -2.14 -2.34
C ASP A 63 -4.30 -2.52 -3.82
N GLU A 64 -3.82 -1.59 -4.65
CA GLU A 64 -3.54 -1.83 -6.07
C GLU A 64 -2.50 -2.93 -6.28
N ILE A 65 -1.36 -2.87 -5.57
CA ILE A 65 -0.27 -3.84 -5.68
C ILE A 65 -0.72 -5.24 -5.24
N VAL A 66 -1.42 -5.32 -4.10
CA VAL A 66 -1.91 -6.61 -3.57
C VAL A 66 -2.99 -7.20 -4.46
N SER A 67 -3.86 -6.36 -5.03
CA SER A 67 -4.86 -6.79 -6.02
C SER A 67 -4.23 -7.30 -7.30
N GLU A 68 -3.16 -6.66 -7.81
CA GLU A 68 -2.41 -7.16 -8.96
C GLU A 68 -1.80 -8.53 -8.68
N LEU A 69 -1.13 -8.67 -7.53
CA LEU A 69 -0.53 -9.94 -7.11
C LEU A 69 -1.57 -11.05 -7.00
N LEU A 70 -2.74 -10.78 -6.41
CA LEU A 70 -3.81 -11.76 -6.30
C LEU A 70 -4.27 -12.26 -7.68
N ARG A 71 -4.52 -11.34 -8.63
CA ARG A 71 -4.92 -11.71 -10.00
C ARG A 71 -3.86 -12.55 -10.70
N GLU A 72 -2.58 -12.26 -10.49
CA GLU A 72 -1.48 -13.04 -11.09
C GLU A 72 -1.41 -14.47 -10.53
N VAL A 73 -1.62 -14.62 -9.23
CA VAL A 73 -1.66 -15.94 -8.56
C VAL A 73 -2.89 -16.73 -9.04
N GLU A 74 -4.07 -16.12 -9.05
CA GLU A 74 -5.31 -16.75 -9.50
C GLU A 74 -5.20 -17.24 -10.95
N LYS A 75 -4.72 -16.37 -11.86
CA LYS A 75 -4.51 -16.73 -13.27
C LYS A 75 -3.54 -17.89 -13.46
N THR A 76 -2.48 -17.94 -12.66
CA THR A 76 -1.51 -19.05 -12.74
C THR A 76 -2.13 -20.35 -12.26
N TYR A 77 -2.88 -20.32 -11.15
CA TYR A 77 -3.58 -21.48 -10.62
C TYR A 77 -4.64 -22.03 -11.60
N GLU A 78 -5.41 -21.15 -12.24
CA GLU A 78 -6.39 -21.54 -13.26
C GLU A 78 -5.72 -22.20 -14.49
N SER A 79 -4.57 -21.66 -14.91
CA SER A 79 -3.80 -22.20 -16.03
C SER A 79 -3.23 -23.60 -15.73
N GLU A 80 -2.76 -23.83 -14.50
CA GLU A 80 -2.28 -25.14 -14.04
C GLU A 80 -3.40 -26.18 -13.95
N LYS A 81 -4.61 -25.77 -13.53
CA LYS A 81 -5.79 -26.63 -13.48
C LYS A 81 -6.24 -27.05 -14.88
N ALA A 82 -6.33 -26.10 -15.81
CA ALA A 82 -6.74 -26.36 -17.20
C ALA A 82 -5.75 -27.20 -18.01
N SER A 83 -4.52 -27.38 -17.53
CA SER A 83 -3.49 -28.22 -18.17
C SER A 83 -3.38 -29.63 -17.57
N HIS A 84 -4.14 -29.94 -16.51
CA HIS A 84 -4.24 -31.26 -15.88
C HIS A 84 -5.58 -31.98 -16.11
N ASP A 85 -6.52 -31.34 -16.82
CA ASP A 85 -7.77 -31.93 -17.33
C ASP A 85 -7.62 -32.29 -18.83
#